data_AF-B2TV09-F1
#
_entry.id   AF-B2TV09-F1
#
_cell.length_a   1.000
_cell.length_b   1.000
_cell.length_c   1.000
_cell.angle_alpha   90.00
_cell.angle_beta   90.00
_cell.angle_gamma   90.00
#
_symmetry.space_group_name_H-M   'P 1'
#
loop_
_entity.id
_entity.type
_entity.pdbx_description
1 polymer ?
#
loop_
_entity_poly.entity_id
_entity_poly.type
_entity_poly.pdbx_seq_one_letter_code
_entity_poly.pdbx_strand_id
1 'polypeptide(L)'
;MAIAFKNIQAGTARKFTLSSANNSTKNAAFYLWGNPSRSVVAELGDDSGWHFFSQRNTDNSITFAVNGQVIPLNYGNFDARYKYRTEGVQDVRYGHEMYYSPGSNTVSWRFRAPSGHGLSGIAISDTGRDSADNVNGVYYRPLQKLINGTWYNVASV
;
A
#
# COMPACT_ATOMS: atom_id res chain seq x y z
N MET A 1 44.46 -2.88 30.99
CA MET A 1 43.69 -3.51 29.89
C MET A 1 44.61 -3.68 28.70
N ALA A 2 44.72 -4.90 28.17
CA ALA A 2 45.39 -5.16 26.90
C ALA A 2 44.32 -5.17 25.81
N ILE A 3 44.49 -4.36 24.76
CA ILE A 3 43.64 -4.40 23.57
C ILE A 3 44.36 -5.25 22.53
N ALA A 4 43.77 -6.38 22.15
CA ALA A 4 44.30 -7.22 21.09
C ALA A 4 43.64 -6.83 19.75
N PHE A 5 44.42 -6.23 18.85
CA PHE A 5 43.98 -5.95 17.49
C PHE A 5 44.42 -7.08 16.56
N LYS A 6 43.53 -8.05 16.34
CA LYS A 6 43.69 -9.07 15.30
C LYS A 6 42.68 -8.79 14.20
N ASN A 7 43.13 -8.77 12.95
CA ASN A 7 42.29 -8.60 11.76
C ASN A 7 41.57 -7.24 11.63
N ILE A 8 42.05 -6.18 12.29
CA ILE A 8 41.63 -4.81 11.94
C ILE A 8 42.51 -4.33 10.80
N GLN A 9 41.89 -3.98 9.67
CA GLN A 9 42.58 -3.48 8.48
C GLN A 9 42.01 -2.11 8.09
N ALA A 10 42.90 -1.18 7.75
CA ALA A 10 42.56 0.12 7.18
C ALA A 10 43.51 0.43 6.01
N GLY A 11 43.06 1.24 5.06
CA GLY A 11 43.90 1.70 3.95
C GLY A 11 44.96 2.71 4.40
N THR A 12 45.88 3.05 3.50
CA THR A 12 47.00 3.97 3.79
C THR A 12 46.66 5.45 3.60
N ALA A 13 45.61 5.77 2.83
CA ALA A 13 45.32 7.14 2.41
C ALA A 13 44.14 7.81 3.14
N ARG A 14 43.29 7.06 3.85
CA ARG A 14 42.06 7.55 4.49
C ARG A 14 41.91 6.94 5.88
N LYS A 15 41.31 7.70 6.80
CA LYS A 15 41.03 7.26 8.18
C LYS A 15 39.65 6.60 8.27
N PHE A 16 39.53 5.58 9.12
CA PHE A 16 38.26 5.01 9.56
C PHE A 16 38.15 5.21 11.08
N THR A 17 37.08 5.87 11.56
CA THR A 17 36.94 6.29 12.97
C THR A 17 35.70 5.67 13.60
N LEU A 18 35.87 5.12 14.80
CA LEU A 18 34.79 4.77 15.73
C LEU A 18 34.91 5.74 16.92
N SER A 19 33.86 6.49 17.20
CA SER A 19 33.89 7.55 18.23
C SER A 19 32.57 7.66 18.97
N SER A 20 32.65 8.10 20.23
CA SER A 20 31.51 8.51 21.04
C SER A 20 31.70 9.97 21.46
N ALA A 21 30.65 10.78 21.35
CA ALA A 21 30.62 12.14 21.90
C ALA A 21 30.26 12.15 23.41
N ASN A 22 30.00 10.98 24.01
CA ASN A 22 29.63 10.80 25.42
C ASN A 22 28.39 11.57 25.88
N ASN A 23 27.45 11.81 24.95
CA ASN A 23 26.15 12.40 25.22
C ASN A 23 24.98 11.43 25.03
N SER A 24 25.24 10.18 24.65
CA SER A 24 24.24 9.12 24.62
C SER A 24 23.84 8.72 26.04
N THR A 25 22.55 8.48 26.28
CA THR A 25 22.03 7.99 27.57
C THR A 25 22.12 6.46 27.72
N LYS A 26 22.45 5.75 26.63
CA LYS A 26 22.61 4.29 26.59
C LYS A 26 23.91 3.92 25.87
N ASN A 27 24.42 2.73 26.18
CA ASN A 27 25.50 2.15 25.40
C ASN A 27 24.96 1.63 24.06
N ALA A 28 25.80 1.64 23.03
CA ALA A 28 25.54 0.93 21.79
C ALA A 28 26.70 -0.02 21.52
N ALA A 29 26.39 -1.18 20.95
CA ALA A 29 27.39 -2.19 20.65
C ALA A 29 27.08 -2.90 19.33
N PHE A 30 28.15 -3.23 18.62
CA PHE A 30 28.11 -4.16 17.49
C PHE A 30 28.43 -5.56 17.98
N TYR A 31 27.52 -6.49 17.70
CA TYR A 31 27.64 -7.90 18.07
C TYR A 31 27.85 -8.74 16.80
N LEU A 32 28.78 -9.69 16.88
CA LEU A 32 28.91 -10.78 15.92
C LEU A 32 28.62 -12.09 16.65
N TRP A 33 27.55 -12.76 16.27
CA TRP A 33 27.13 -14.00 16.90
C TRP A 33 26.48 -14.94 15.87
N GLY A 34 26.21 -16.18 16.27
CA GLY A 34 25.54 -17.15 15.39
C GLY A 34 25.11 -18.43 16.11
N ASN A 35 24.29 -19.22 15.43
CA ASN A 35 23.84 -20.55 15.83
C ASN A 35 23.51 -21.38 14.56
N PRO A 36 23.16 -22.68 14.67
CA PRO A 36 22.91 -23.53 13.49
C PRO A 36 21.86 -22.99 12.50
N SER A 37 20.87 -22.22 12.97
CA SER A 37 19.83 -21.64 12.12
C SER A 37 20.17 -20.24 11.60
N ARG A 38 21.23 -19.61 12.13
CA ARG A 38 21.71 -18.26 11.80
C ARG A 38 23.23 -18.25 11.90
N SER A 39 23.89 -18.77 10.87
CA SER A 39 25.33 -19.04 10.91
C SER A 39 26.18 -17.79 11.14
N VAL A 40 25.70 -16.63 10.67
CA VAL A 40 26.31 -15.32 10.90
C VAL A 40 25.20 -14.31 11.16
N VAL A 41 25.29 -13.59 12.27
CA VAL A 41 24.47 -12.40 12.59
C VAL A 41 25.42 -11.26 12.95
N ALA A 42 25.38 -10.19 12.15
CA ALA A 42 26.02 -8.91 12.48
C ALA A 42 24.94 -7.91 12.90
N GLU A 43 24.96 -7.51 14.16
CA GLU A 43 23.87 -6.82 14.84
C GLU A 43 24.36 -5.54 15.53
N LEU A 44 23.57 -4.47 15.44
CA LEU A 44 23.71 -3.29 16.28
C LEU A 44 22.58 -3.29 17.30
N GLY A 45 22.89 -3.07 18.57
CA GLY A 45 21.90 -2.89 19.63
C GLY A 45 22.37 -1.93 20.72
N ASP A 46 21.46 -1.64 21.65
CA ASP A 46 21.72 -0.91 22.88
C ASP A 46 21.31 -1.75 24.11
N ASP A 47 21.40 -1.16 25.31
CA ASP A 47 21.05 -1.80 26.57
C ASP A 47 19.58 -2.28 26.66
N SER A 48 18.73 -1.88 25.72
CA SER A 48 17.30 -2.24 25.62
C SER A 48 16.97 -3.16 24.45
N GLY A 49 17.96 -3.55 23.64
CA GLY A 49 17.81 -4.56 22.58
C GLY A 49 18.40 -4.15 21.24
N TRP A 50 18.14 -4.98 20.23
CA TRP A 50 18.68 -4.81 18.88
C TRP A 50 17.95 -3.70 18.11
N HIS A 51 18.70 -2.94 17.32
CA HIS A 51 18.22 -1.91 16.39
C HIS A 51 18.05 -2.51 14.99
N PHE A 52 19.11 -3.13 14.47
CA PHE A 52 19.09 -3.82 13.18
C PHE A 52 20.14 -4.92 13.14
N PHE A 53 19.94 -5.88 12.25
CA PHE A 53 20.97 -6.88 11.93
C PHE A 53 20.93 -7.27 10.46
N SER A 54 22.08 -7.76 9.98
CA SER A 54 22.13 -8.62 8.79
C SER A 54 22.45 -10.04 9.23
N GLN A 55 21.80 -11.03 8.64
CA GLN A 55 22.10 -12.44 8.90
C GLN A 55 22.20 -13.28 7.63
N ARG A 56 22.91 -14.40 7.72
CA ARG A 56 22.83 -15.50 6.76
C ARG A 56 21.88 -16.58 7.29
N ASN A 57 20.89 -16.93 6.48
CA ASN A 57 19.90 -17.97 6.77
C ASN A 57 20.44 -19.37 6.45
N THR A 58 19.73 -20.42 6.88
CA THR A 58 20.11 -21.82 6.62
C THR A 58 20.16 -22.17 5.13
N ASP A 59 19.36 -21.50 4.30
CA ASP A 59 19.33 -21.63 2.84
C ASP A 59 20.38 -20.74 2.13
N ASN A 60 21.29 -20.13 2.88
CA ASN A 60 22.30 -19.16 2.42
C ASN A 60 21.75 -17.82 1.90
N SER A 61 20.44 -17.57 1.95
CA SER A 61 19.90 -16.23 1.70
C SER A 61 20.32 -15.25 2.81
N ILE A 62 20.24 -13.95 2.52
CA ILE A 62 20.57 -12.89 3.46
C ILE A 62 19.30 -12.14 3.84
N THR A 63 19.11 -11.90 5.13
CA THR A 63 18.07 -11.01 5.64
C THR A 63 18.72 -9.79 6.29
N PHE A 64 18.23 -8.59 5.96
CA PHE A 64 18.49 -7.37 6.70
C PHE A 64 17.20 -6.95 7.42
N ALA A 65 17.21 -6.93 8.75
CA ALA A 65 16.04 -6.63 9.56
C ALA A 65 16.28 -5.40 10.43
N VAL A 66 15.24 -4.58 10.60
CA VAL A 66 15.25 -3.34 11.40
C VAL A 66 14.11 -3.42 12.41
N ASN A 67 14.42 -3.19 13.69
CA ASN A 67 13.46 -3.13 14.79
C ASN A 67 12.87 -1.71 14.90
N GLY A 68 12.21 -1.26 13.84
CA GLY A 68 11.70 0.11 13.75
C GLY A 68 11.37 0.52 12.32
N GLN A 69 11.38 1.83 12.09
CA GLN A 69 11.09 2.41 10.78
C GLN A 69 12.36 2.56 9.94
N VAL A 70 12.22 2.31 8.63
CA VAL A 70 13.23 2.69 7.63
C VAL A 70 12.69 3.88 6.86
N ILE A 71 13.36 5.03 7.00
CA ILE A 71 12.98 6.30 6.38
C ILE A 71 14.04 6.68 5.33
N PRO A 72 13.92 6.22 4.07
CA PRO A 72 14.77 6.68 2.99
C PRO A 72 14.46 8.13 2.60
N LEU A 73 15.47 8.83 2.08
CA LEU A 73 15.29 10.15 1.47
C LEU A 73 14.51 10.07 0.13
N ASN A 74 14.47 8.90 -0.50
CA ASN A 74 13.81 8.67 -1.78
C ASN A 74 13.18 7.28 -1.81
N TYR A 75 11.86 7.22 -2.03
CA TYR A 75 11.08 5.99 -2.11
C TYR A 75 10.87 5.49 -3.55
N GLY A 76 11.42 6.15 -4.58
CA GLY A 76 11.05 5.93 -5.98
C GLY A 76 11.19 4.48 -6.47
N ASN A 77 12.11 3.69 -5.90
CA ASN A 77 12.23 2.26 -6.19
C ASN A 77 11.13 1.38 -5.55
N PHE A 78 10.55 1.81 -4.43
CA PHE A 78 9.35 1.20 -3.85
C PHE A 78 8.12 1.64 -4.63
N ASP A 79 8.03 2.91 -4.93
CA ASP A 79 6.86 3.48 -5.59
C ASP A 79 6.67 3.01 -7.03
N ALA A 80 7.77 2.83 -7.77
CA ALA A 80 7.71 2.22 -9.09
C ALA A 80 7.19 0.78 -9.06
N ARG A 81 7.34 0.07 -7.93
CA ARG A 81 6.81 -1.29 -7.74
C ARG A 81 5.39 -1.30 -7.18
N TYR A 82 5.06 -0.33 -6.34
CA TYR A 82 3.76 -0.18 -5.71
C TYR A 82 3.12 1.11 -6.20
N LYS A 83 2.26 1.02 -7.23
CA LYS A 83 1.56 2.17 -7.83
C LYS A 83 1.08 3.12 -6.74
N TYR A 84 1.69 4.31 -6.70
CA TYR A 84 1.37 5.35 -5.73
C TYR A 84 -0.13 5.61 -5.65
N ARG A 85 -0.60 6.23 -4.54
CA ARG A 85 -1.90 6.92 -4.56
C ARG A 85 -1.99 7.84 -5.79
N THR A 86 -0.96 8.56 -6.20
CA THR A 86 -0.97 9.43 -7.40
C THR A 86 -1.14 8.70 -8.75
N GLU A 87 -0.80 7.42 -8.87
CA GLU A 87 -0.93 6.66 -10.14
C GLU A 87 -1.93 5.48 -10.08
N GLY A 88 -2.36 5.09 -8.88
CA GLY A 88 -3.40 4.12 -8.63
C GLY A 88 -4.78 4.77 -8.44
N VAL A 89 -5.79 3.94 -8.21
CA VAL A 89 -7.12 4.42 -7.79
C VAL A 89 -7.02 4.93 -6.36
N GLN A 90 -7.16 6.24 -6.17
CA GLN A 90 -7.12 6.91 -4.87
C GLN A 90 -8.42 6.72 -4.10
N ASP A 91 -9.53 6.72 -4.84
CA ASP A 91 -10.89 6.66 -4.31
C ASP A 91 -11.86 6.21 -5.42
N VAL A 92 -13.03 5.73 -5.00
CA VAL A 92 -14.12 5.26 -5.88
C VAL A 92 -15.45 5.81 -5.38
N ARG A 93 -16.27 6.34 -6.30
CA ARG A 93 -17.60 6.86 -5.94
C ARG A 93 -18.63 6.63 -7.04
N TYR A 94 -19.91 6.74 -6.69
CA TYR A 94 -20.94 7.02 -7.67
C TYR A 94 -20.96 8.50 -8.05
N GLY A 95 -20.97 8.79 -9.35
CA GLY A 95 -21.16 10.13 -9.89
C GLY A 95 -22.62 10.60 -9.80
N HIS A 96 -22.99 11.57 -10.62
CA HIS A 96 -24.34 12.13 -10.66
C HIS A 96 -25.40 11.08 -11.05
N GLU A 97 -26.58 11.15 -10.45
CA GLU A 97 -27.68 10.24 -10.76
C GLU A 97 -28.45 10.63 -12.01
N MET A 98 -28.78 9.64 -12.82
CA MET A 98 -29.54 9.79 -14.05
C MET A 98 -30.81 8.94 -13.94
N TYR A 99 -31.85 9.34 -14.67
CA TYR A 99 -33.12 8.62 -14.72
C TYR A 99 -33.47 8.29 -16.16
N TYR A 100 -33.89 7.05 -16.41
CA TYR A 100 -34.45 6.61 -17.68
C TYR A 100 -35.88 6.15 -17.49
N SER A 101 -36.78 6.62 -18.34
CA SER A 101 -38.19 6.20 -18.38
C SER A 101 -38.59 5.89 -19.84
N PRO A 102 -39.40 4.85 -20.08
CA PRO A 102 -40.00 4.59 -21.40
C PRO A 102 -41.06 5.63 -21.82
N GLY A 103 -41.46 6.55 -20.92
CA GLY A 103 -42.45 7.60 -21.21
C GLY A 103 -43.91 7.14 -21.29
N SER A 104 -44.18 5.83 -21.23
CA SER A 104 -45.52 5.25 -21.16
C SER A 104 -45.50 3.92 -20.39
N ASN A 105 -46.59 3.59 -19.70
CA ASN A 105 -46.79 2.31 -18.99
C ASN A 105 -47.41 1.22 -19.87
N THR A 106 -47.76 1.52 -21.12
CA THR A 106 -48.33 0.56 -22.08
C THR A 106 -47.32 0.01 -23.07
N VAL A 107 -46.04 0.40 -22.96
CA VAL A 107 -44.97 -0.05 -23.84
C VAL A 107 -44.01 -0.97 -23.11
N SER A 108 -43.63 -2.07 -23.77
CA SER A 108 -42.51 -2.87 -23.30
C SER A 108 -41.21 -2.11 -23.51
N TRP A 109 -40.31 -2.15 -22.53
CA TRP A 109 -39.03 -1.49 -22.62
C TRP A 109 -37.91 -2.32 -22.02
N ARG A 110 -36.70 -2.04 -22.48
CA ARG A 110 -35.47 -2.64 -21.99
C ARG A 110 -34.44 -1.55 -21.83
N PHE A 111 -33.96 -1.37 -20.61
CA PHE A 111 -32.81 -0.52 -20.35
C PHE A 111 -31.56 -1.36 -20.13
N ARG A 112 -30.44 -0.89 -20.67
CA ARG A 112 -29.09 -1.38 -20.35
C ARG A 112 -28.28 -0.18 -19.89
N ALA A 113 -27.72 -0.26 -18.69
CA ALA A 113 -26.88 0.80 -18.17
C ALA A 113 -25.73 1.07 -19.16
N PRO A 114 -25.41 2.34 -19.46
CA PRO A 114 -24.24 2.67 -20.28
C PRO A 114 -22.95 2.13 -19.64
N SER A 115 -21.88 2.02 -20.43
CA SER A 115 -20.56 1.58 -19.93
C SER A 115 -20.18 2.34 -18.66
N GLY A 116 -19.72 1.61 -17.65
CA GLY A 116 -19.33 2.15 -16.36
C GLY A 116 -20.46 2.58 -15.44
N HIS A 117 -21.73 2.38 -15.81
CA HIS A 117 -22.87 2.76 -14.97
C HIS A 117 -23.47 1.54 -14.25
N GLY A 118 -23.91 1.76 -13.01
CA GLY A 118 -24.72 0.81 -12.24
C GLY A 118 -26.11 1.37 -11.98
N LEU A 119 -27.10 0.48 -11.83
CA LEU A 119 -28.43 0.86 -11.34
C LEU A 119 -28.32 1.30 -9.88
N SER A 120 -28.94 2.43 -9.54
CA SER A 120 -29.02 2.95 -8.16
C SER A 120 -30.44 2.97 -7.61
N GLY A 121 -31.46 2.69 -8.45
CA GLY A 121 -32.84 2.63 -8.01
C GLY A 121 -33.82 2.28 -9.13
N ILE A 122 -35.07 2.06 -8.75
CA ILE A 122 -36.18 1.76 -9.64
C ILE A 122 -37.37 2.66 -9.25
N ALA A 123 -38.02 3.29 -10.22
CA ALA A 123 -39.26 4.03 -9.99
C ALA A 123 -40.46 3.13 -10.25
N ILE A 124 -41.32 2.98 -9.26
CA ILE A 124 -42.52 2.12 -9.31
C ILE A 124 -43.78 2.98 -9.12
N SER A 125 -44.87 2.64 -9.80
CA SER A 125 -46.21 3.14 -9.46
C SER A 125 -47.22 2.01 -9.41
N ASP A 126 -48.12 2.11 -8.44
CA ASP A 126 -49.38 1.36 -8.39
C ASP A 126 -50.24 1.72 -9.62
N THR A 127 -50.80 0.70 -10.25
CA THR A 127 -51.68 0.82 -11.43
C THR A 127 -53.16 0.59 -11.13
N GLY A 128 -53.52 0.35 -9.86
CA GLY A 128 -54.90 0.17 -9.41
C GLY A 128 -55.36 -1.30 -9.35
N ARG A 129 -56.66 -1.50 -9.08
CA ARG A 129 -57.23 -2.78 -8.63
C ARG A 129 -56.87 -3.98 -9.50
N ASP A 130 -56.43 -5.05 -8.82
CA ASP A 130 -56.14 -6.38 -9.36
C ASP A 130 -55.11 -6.38 -10.50
N SER A 131 -54.15 -5.46 -10.47
CA SER A 131 -53.06 -5.36 -11.44
C SER A 131 -51.68 -5.40 -10.76
N ALA A 132 -50.63 -5.69 -11.53
CA ALA A 132 -49.25 -5.65 -11.05
C ALA A 132 -48.67 -4.23 -11.16
N ASP A 133 -47.84 -3.83 -10.19
CA ASP A 133 -47.14 -2.55 -10.19
C ASP A 133 -46.34 -2.33 -11.49
N ASN A 134 -46.34 -1.09 -11.98
CA ASN A 134 -45.58 -0.73 -13.17
C ASN A 134 -44.19 -0.19 -12.82
N VAL A 135 -43.18 -0.63 -13.57
CA VAL A 135 -41.85 -0.03 -13.53
C VAL A 135 -41.82 1.19 -14.46
N ASN A 136 -41.86 2.37 -13.85
CA ASN A 136 -41.89 3.65 -14.58
C ASN A 136 -40.54 4.07 -15.13
N GLY A 137 -39.46 3.51 -14.59
CA GLY A 137 -38.11 3.83 -15.00
C GLY A 137 -37.07 3.35 -14.00
N VAL A 138 -35.80 3.64 -14.29
CA VAL A 138 -34.66 3.28 -13.46
C VAL A 138 -33.73 4.45 -13.23
N TYR A 139 -33.16 4.50 -12.03
CA TYR A 139 -32.07 5.41 -11.70
C TYR A 139 -30.73 4.70 -11.88
N TYR A 140 -29.74 5.40 -12.44
CA TYR A 140 -28.41 4.85 -12.70
C TYR A 140 -27.34 5.92 -12.54
N ARG A 141 -26.11 5.50 -12.20
CA ARG A 141 -25.00 6.42 -11.92
C ARG A 141 -23.70 5.86 -12.49
N PRO A 142 -22.78 6.68 -13.00
CA PRO A 142 -21.45 6.23 -13.38
C PRO A 142 -20.66 5.88 -12.12
N LEU A 143 -19.97 4.74 -12.13
CA LEU A 143 -18.88 4.48 -11.20
C LEU A 143 -17.68 5.32 -11.64
N GLN A 144 -17.11 6.08 -10.72
CA GLN A 144 -15.97 6.94 -10.97
C GLN A 144 -14.78 6.52 -10.11
N LYS A 145 -13.58 6.65 -10.67
CA LYS A 145 -12.30 6.43 -9.97
C LYS A 145 -11.49 7.72 -9.97
N LEU A 146 -10.86 8.01 -8.83
CA LEU A 146 -9.95 9.13 -8.68
C LEU A 146 -8.53 8.68 -9.01
N ILE A 147 -7.90 9.28 -10.02
CA ILE A 147 -6.50 9.04 -10.38
C ILE A 147 -5.83 10.40 -10.54
N ASN A 148 -4.73 10.62 -9.81
CA ASN A 148 -3.97 11.87 -9.84
C ASN A 148 -4.85 13.12 -9.65
N GLY A 149 -5.76 13.10 -8.67
CA GLY A 149 -6.67 14.24 -8.40
C GLY A 149 -7.78 14.46 -9.44
N THR A 150 -7.84 13.65 -10.51
CA THR A 150 -8.88 13.73 -11.56
C THR A 150 -9.83 12.54 -11.49
N TRP A 151 -11.13 12.81 -11.56
CA TRP A 151 -12.18 11.78 -11.59
C TRP A 151 -12.43 11.29 -13.02
N TYR A 152 -12.38 9.97 -13.21
CA TYR A 152 -12.66 9.30 -14.48
C TYR A 152 -13.85 8.36 -14.34
N ASN A 153 -14.72 8.29 -15.34
CA ASN A 153 -15.73 7.23 -15.43
C ASN A 153 -15.04 5.88 -15.71
N VAL A 154 -15.53 4.82 -15.07
CA VAL A 154 -15.07 3.45 -15.29
C VAL A 154 -15.62 2.93 -16.63
N ALA A 155 -14.99 1.91 -17.21
CA ALA A 155 -15.47 1.21 -18.41
C ALA A 155 -16.08 -0.15 -18.05
N SER A 156 -17.03 -0.62 -18.85
CA SER A 156 -17.55 -2.00 -18.80
C SER A 156 -16.96 -2.82 -19.96
N VAL A 157 -16.78 -4.13 -19.76
CA VAL A 157 -16.30 -5.09 -20.77
C VAL A 157 -17.42 -5.98 -21.28
#